data_AF-L8EUD0-F1
#
_entry.id   AF-L8EUD0-F1
#
_cell.length_a   1.000
_cell.length_b   1.000
_cell.length_c   1.000
_cell.angle_alpha   90.00
_cell.angle_beta   90.00
_cell.angle_gamma   90.00
#
_symmetry.space_group_name_H-M   'P 1'
#
loop_
_entity.id
_entity.type
_entity.pdbx_description
1 polymer ?
#
loop_
_entity_poly.entity_id
_entity_poly.type
_entity_poly.pdbx_seq_one_letter_code
_entity_poly.pdbx_strand_id
1 'polypeptide(L)'
;MSDEYDDEVYELGSHLMKAYQRLVKVCALLPVPITLPAGPVYDSRQIIPAVGRIVTIVSDQPVAQEVQSGIWGSALHWLSAANLYTQYIAAEGDEVLAMQIKLNAATAGEILHYAEELLTDNE
;
A
#
# COMPACT_ATOMS: atom_id res chain seq x y z
N MET A 1 -12.07 3.49 26.51
CA MET A 1 -11.46 4.44 25.57
C MET A 1 -10.06 4.02 25.14
N SER A 2 -9.14 3.64 26.04
CA SER A 2 -7.81 3.14 25.62
C SER A 2 -7.91 1.88 24.76
N ASP A 3 -8.59 0.84 25.25
CA ASP A 3 -8.63 -0.47 24.57
C ASP A 3 -9.25 -0.40 23.18
N GLU A 4 -10.34 0.34 23.01
CA GLU A 4 -11.01 0.52 21.71
C GLU A 4 -10.16 1.30 20.70
N TYR A 5 -9.49 2.36 21.17
CA TYR A 5 -8.55 3.11 20.33
C TYR A 5 -7.33 2.27 19.94
N ASP A 6 -6.77 1.52 20.90
CA ASP A 6 -5.62 0.64 20.68
C ASP A 6 -5.97 -0.49 19.68
N ASP A 7 -7.17 -1.07 19.80
CA ASP A 7 -7.71 -2.05 18.85
C ASP A 7 -7.88 -1.45 17.45
N GLU A 8 -8.40 -0.22 17.34
CA GLU A 8 -8.57 0.44 16.04
C GLU A 8 -7.23 0.84 15.40
N VAL A 9 -6.26 1.32 16.20
CA VAL A 9 -4.88 1.57 15.72
C VAL A 9 -4.29 0.29 15.15
N TYR A 10 -4.44 -0.83 15.85
CA TYR A 10 -3.96 -2.13 15.39
C TYR A 10 -4.66 -2.58 14.10
N GLU A 11 -5.99 -2.43 14.02
CA GLU A 11 -6.78 -2.78 12.84
C GLU A 11 -6.36 -1.96 11.62
N LEU A 12 -6.28 -0.63 11.75
CA LEU A 12 -5.88 0.29 10.68
C LEU A 12 -4.46 -0.01 10.18
N GLY A 13 -3.53 -0.27 11.11
CA GLY A 13 -2.17 -0.68 10.78
C GLY A 13 -2.13 -2.02 10.01
N SER A 14 -2.99 -2.97 10.38
CA SER A 14 -3.14 -4.25 9.69
C SER A 14 -3.64 -4.09 8.25
N HIS A 15 -4.63 -3.21 8.01
CA HIS A 15 -5.10 -2.91 6.66
C HIS A 15 -3.99 -2.31 5.79
N LEU A 16 -3.25 -1.33 6.31
CA LEU A 16 -2.14 -0.72 5.60
C LEU A 16 -1.05 -1.74 5.26
N MET A 17 -0.75 -2.65 6.20
CA MET A 17 0.26 -3.68 6.01
C MET A 17 -0.15 -4.74 4.99
N LYS A 18 -1.42 -5.16 4.99
CA LYS A 18 -1.94 -6.10 3.97
C LYS A 18 -1.82 -5.52 2.56
N ALA A 19 -2.17 -4.24 2.38
CA ALA A 19 -2.00 -3.56 1.10
C ALA A 19 -0.52 -3.45 0.71
N TYR A 20 0.37 -3.15 1.67
CA TYR A 20 1.81 -3.14 1.43
C TYR A 20 2.36 -4.49 0.98
N GLN A 21 1.98 -5.57 1.65
CA GLN A 21 2.42 -6.93 1.30
C GLN A 21 1.99 -7.33 -0.12
N ARG A 22 0.79 -6.92 -0.53
CA ARG A 22 0.34 -7.15 -1.90
C ARG A 22 1.14 -6.31 -2.90
N LEU A 23 1.50 -5.08 -2.55
CA LEU A 23 2.37 -4.23 -3.38
C LEU A 23 3.76 -4.86 -3.56
N VAL A 24 4.35 -5.40 -2.48
CA VAL A 24 5.60 -6.18 -2.52
C VAL A 24 5.48 -7.36 -3.49
N LYS A 25 4.38 -8.13 -3.40
CA LYS A 25 4.14 -9.29 -4.25
C LYS A 25 4.05 -8.89 -5.73
N VAL A 26 3.20 -7.91 -6.05
CA VAL A 26 3.01 -7.44 -7.44
C VAL A 26 4.31 -6.87 -8.02
N CYS A 27 5.05 -6.08 -7.25
CA CYS A 27 6.34 -5.53 -7.68
C CYS A 27 7.38 -6.62 -7.96
N ALA A 28 7.29 -7.77 -7.29
CA ALA A 28 8.17 -8.92 -7.53
C ALA A 28 7.79 -9.74 -8.77
N LEU A 29 6.54 -9.65 -9.24
CA LEU A 29 6.04 -10.29 -10.46
C LEU A 29 6.35 -9.51 -11.75
N LEU A 30 6.88 -8.28 -11.62
CA LEU A 30 7.23 -7.48 -12.78
C LEU A 30 8.40 -8.10 -13.58
N PRO A 31 8.45 -7.89 -14.92
CA PRO A 31 9.56 -8.37 -15.74
C PRO A 31 10.93 -7.88 -15.28
N VAL A 32 11.00 -6.64 -14.79
CA VAL A 32 12.15 -6.11 -14.04
C VAL A 32 11.70 -5.90 -12.60
N PRO A 33 11.96 -6.88 -11.70
CA PRO A 33 11.43 -6.84 -10.35
C PRO A 33 11.83 -5.57 -9.59
N ILE A 34 10.86 -4.94 -8.93
CA ILE A 34 11.10 -3.81 -8.04
C ILE A 34 11.18 -4.36 -6.61
N THR A 35 12.36 -4.32 -6.00
CA THR A 35 12.53 -4.77 -4.62
C THR A 35 12.08 -3.69 -3.63
N LEU A 36 11.08 -4.03 -2.82
CA LEU A 36 10.64 -3.21 -1.69
C LEU A 36 11.16 -3.76 -0.36
N PRO A 37 11.32 -2.91 0.68
CA PRO A 37 11.71 -3.36 2.01
C PRO A 37 10.77 -4.45 2.54
N ALA A 38 11.29 -5.64 2.81
CA ALA A 38 10.54 -6.75 3.38
C ALA A 38 11.35 -7.37 4.52
N GLY A 39 10.67 -7.86 5.56
CA GLY A 39 11.33 -8.45 6.73
C GLY A 39 10.41 -8.58 7.94
N PRO A 40 10.95 -9.07 9.07
CA PRO A 40 10.16 -9.28 10.29
C PRO A 40 9.81 -7.96 10.99
N VAL A 41 10.54 -6.88 10.72
CA VAL A 41 10.31 -5.55 11.28
C VAL A 41 10.17 -4.55 10.13
N TYR A 42 9.03 -3.89 10.07
CA TYR A 42 8.73 -2.87 9.08
C TYR A 42 9.12 -1.49 9.63
N ASP A 43 10.13 -0.85 9.02
CA ASP A 43 10.52 0.53 9.35
C ASP A 43 9.86 1.52 8.38
N SER A 44 8.94 2.34 8.88
CA SER A 44 8.23 3.35 8.08
C SER A 44 9.17 4.32 7.36
N ARG A 45 10.35 4.61 7.94
CA ARG A 45 11.38 5.47 7.34
C ARG A 45 12.02 4.86 6.09
N GLN A 46 11.92 3.55 5.93
CA GLN A 46 12.40 2.83 4.74
C GLN A 46 11.26 2.58 3.75
N ILE A 47 10.09 2.18 4.26
CA ILE A 47 8.94 1.79 3.44
C ILE A 47 8.36 2.98 2.69
N ILE A 48 8.08 4.09 3.38
CA ILE A 48 7.42 5.26 2.74
C ILE A 48 8.26 5.78 1.57
N PRO A 49 9.59 6.01 1.71
CA PRO A 49 10.42 6.38 0.57
C PRO A 49 10.49 5.31 -0.52
N ALA A 50 10.42 4.02 -0.18
CA ALA A 50 10.43 2.95 -1.17
C ALA A 50 9.16 2.95 -2.02
N VAL A 51 7.99 3.06 -1.39
CA VAL A 51 6.71 3.19 -2.11
C VAL A 51 6.67 4.48 -2.92
N GLY A 52 7.23 5.59 -2.39
CA GLY A 52 7.37 6.84 -3.14
C GLY A 52 8.16 6.70 -4.45
N ARG A 53 9.19 5.85 -4.50
CA ARG A 53 9.96 5.59 -5.73
C ARG A 53 9.18 4.78 -6.76
N ILE A 54 8.21 3.95 -6.36
CA ILE A 54 7.40 3.16 -7.29
C ILE A 54 6.68 4.08 -8.27
N VAL A 55 6.13 5.20 -7.76
CA VAL A 55 5.39 6.21 -8.50
C VAL A 55 6.20 6.77 -9.69
N THR A 56 7.54 6.75 -9.61
CA THR A 56 8.42 7.27 -10.67
C THR A 56 8.97 6.19 -11.60
N ILE A 57 9.16 4.95 -11.12
CA ILE A 57 9.87 3.91 -11.89
C ILE A 57 8.94 2.93 -12.60
N VAL A 58 7.66 2.86 -12.18
CA VAL A 58 6.74 1.85 -12.73
C VAL A 58 6.34 2.12 -14.18
N SER A 59 6.39 3.38 -14.62
CA SER A 59 6.13 3.76 -16.02
C SER A 59 7.11 3.15 -17.01
N ASP A 60 8.29 2.76 -16.55
CA ASP A 60 9.37 2.23 -17.38
C ASP A 60 9.32 0.70 -17.49
N GLN A 61 8.35 0.05 -16.83
CA GLN A 61 8.20 -1.41 -16.83
C GLN A 61 7.61 -1.90 -18.15
N PRO A 62 8.15 -2.97 -18.76
CA PRO A 62 7.63 -3.52 -20.01
C PRO A 62 6.39 -4.40 -19.77
N VAL A 63 5.32 -3.79 -19.24
CA VAL A 63 4.02 -4.41 -18.95
C VAL A 63 2.89 -3.56 -19.52
N ALA A 64 1.68 -4.11 -19.58
CA ALA A 64 0.50 -3.38 -20.03
C ALA A 64 0.27 -2.11 -19.20
N GLN A 65 -0.27 -1.07 -19.84
CA GLN A 65 -0.51 0.23 -19.20
C GLN A 65 -1.45 0.11 -18.00
N GLU A 66 -2.40 -0.82 -18.07
CA GLU A 66 -3.33 -1.16 -17.00
C GLU A 66 -2.58 -1.61 -15.74
N VAL A 67 -1.57 -2.48 -15.88
CA VAL A 67 -0.72 -2.93 -14.77
C VAL A 67 0.11 -1.77 -14.21
N GLN A 68 0.72 -0.97 -15.09
CA GLN A 68 1.51 0.20 -14.65
C GLN A 68 0.65 1.19 -13.85
N SER A 69 -0.52 1.54 -14.38
CA SER A 69 -1.46 2.47 -13.76
C SER A 69 -2.05 1.92 -12.46
N GLY A 70 -2.29 0.61 -12.40
CA GLY A 70 -2.74 -0.07 -11.19
C GLY A 70 -1.70 0.02 -10.07
N ILE A 71 -0.45 -0.35 -10.35
CA ILE A 71 0.64 -0.26 -9.36
C ILE A 71 0.88 1.20 -8.94
N TRP A 72 0.90 2.12 -9.88
CA TRP A 72 1.05 3.57 -9.62
C TRP A 72 -0.07 4.10 -8.71
N GLY A 73 -1.32 3.81 -9.05
CA GLY A 73 -2.49 4.27 -8.30
C GLY A 73 -2.53 3.66 -6.89
N SER A 74 -2.25 2.37 -6.77
CA SER A 74 -2.16 1.70 -5.48
C SER A 74 -1.03 2.24 -4.60
N ALA A 75 0.13 2.56 -5.16
CA ALA A 75 1.21 3.19 -4.42
C ALA A 75 0.78 4.55 -3.85
N LEU A 76 0.04 5.36 -4.62
CA LEU A 76 -0.49 6.65 -4.13
C LEU A 76 -1.55 6.48 -3.05
N HIS A 77 -2.50 5.56 -3.24
CA HIS A 77 -3.49 5.25 -2.20
C HIS A 77 -2.82 4.75 -0.92
N TRP A 78 -1.82 3.89 -1.03
CA TRP A 78 -1.05 3.42 0.12
C TRP A 78 -0.32 4.57 0.84
N LEU A 79 0.34 5.46 0.10
CA LEU A 79 1.02 6.64 0.68
C LEU A 79 0.03 7.58 1.37
N SER A 80 -1.15 7.78 0.77
CA SER A 80 -2.24 8.55 1.36
C SER A 80 -2.69 7.93 2.69
N ALA A 81 -2.97 6.63 2.71
CA ALA A 81 -3.34 5.90 3.93
C ALA A 81 -2.25 5.98 5.01
N ALA A 82 -0.97 5.84 4.66
CA ALA A 82 0.14 5.95 5.62
C ALA A 82 0.25 7.35 6.24
N ASN A 83 0.04 8.40 5.43
CA ASN A 83 0.03 9.77 5.91
C ASN A 83 -1.18 10.05 6.83
N LEU A 84 -2.36 9.56 6.46
CA LEU A 84 -3.58 9.68 7.26
C LEU A 84 -3.46 8.89 8.57
N TYR A 85 -2.83 7.72 8.57
CA TYR A 85 -2.57 6.94 9.77
C TYR A 85 -1.71 7.69 10.79
N THR A 86 -0.70 8.42 10.31
CA THR A 86 0.11 9.28 11.18
C THR A 86 -0.72 10.41 11.80
N GLN A 87 -1.63 11.00 11.01
CA GLN A 87 -2.55 12.04 11.49
C GLN A 87 -3.59 11.50 12.48
N TYR A 88 -4.11 10.29 12.23
CA TYR A 88 -5.06 9.62 13.12
C TYR A 88 -4.49 9.41 14.51
N ILE A 89 -3.23 8.96 14.59
CA ILE A 89 -2.50 8.82 15.86
C ILE A 89 -2.33 10.18 16.55
N ALA A 90 -1.97 11.21 15.79
CA ALA A 90 -1.78 12.56 16.34
C ALA A 90 -3.09 13.23 16.79
N ALA A 91 -4.22 12.84 16.20
CA ALA A 91 -5.56 13.36 16.49
C ALA A 91 -6.32 12.51 17.53
N GLU A 92 -5.69 11.50 18.11
CA GLU A 92 -6.27 10.62 19.15
C GLU A 92 -7.62 9.98 18.75
N GLY A 93 -7.75 9.54 17.50
CA GLY A 93 -8.89 8.70 17.09
C GLY A 93 -9.97 9.38 16.26
N ASP A 94 -9.62 10.31 15.37
CA ASP A 94 -10.60 10.92 14.46
C ASP A 94 -11.23 9.87 13.51
N GLU A 95 -12.54 9.68 13.64
CA GLU A 95 -13.31 8.67 12.90
C GLU A 95 -13.27 8.89 11.38
N VAL A 96 -13.21 10.14 10.91
CA VAL A 96 -13.12 10.44 9.48
C VAL A 96 -11.77 10.02 8.93
N LEU A 97 -10.69 10.26 9.68
CA LEU A 97 -9.37 9.75 9.32
C LEU A 97 -9.35 8.21 9.27
N ALA A 98 -9.97 7.53 10.25
CA ALA A 98 -10.09 6.07 10.24
C ALA A 98 -10.80 5.56 8.96
N MET A 99 -11.93 6.16 8.60
CA MET A 99 -12.66 5.82 7.37
C MET A 99 -11.82 6.06 6.11
N GLN A 100 -11.08 7.17 6.04
CA GLN A 100 -10.22 7.47 4.89
C GLN A 100 -9.04 6.50 4.79
N ILE A 101 -8.45 6.06 5.91
CA ILE A 101 -7.39 5.05 5.93
C ILE A 101 -7.94 3.72 5.40
N LYS A 102 -9.09 3.26 5.92
CA LYS A 102 -9.76 2.02 5.50
C LYS A 102 -10.05 2.05 3.99
N LEU A 103 -10.61 3.15 3.48
CA LEU A 103 -10.89 3.33 2.06
C LEU A 103 -9.62 3.22 1.21
N ASN A 104 -8.59 4.01 1.52
CA ASN A 104 -7.37 4.04 0.71
C ASN A 104 -6.63 2.69 0.75
N ALA A 105 -6.57 2.02 1.90
CA ALA A 105 -5.94 0.71 2.01
C ALA A 105 -6.71 -0.37 1.23
N ALA A 106 -8.04 -0.36 1.29
CA ALA A 106 -8.90 -1.27 0.53
C ALA A 106 -8.75 -1.05 -0.99
N THR A 107 -8.87 0.20 -1.45
CA THR A 107 -8.71 0.55 -2.87
C THR A 107 -7.33 0.16 -3.40
N ALA A 108 -6.26 0.42 -2.64
CA ALA A 108 -4.91 -0.03 -3.03
C ALA A 108 -4.85 -1.55 -3.19
N GLY A 109 -5.46 -2.30 -2.25
CA GLY A 109 -5.50 -3.75 -2.26
C GLY A 109 -6.29 -4.34 -3.43
N GLU A 110 -7.45 -3.77 -3.75
CA GLU A 110 -8.31 -4.22 -4.87
C GLU A 110 -7.63 -3.98 -6.22
N ILE A 111 -7.07 -2.78 -6.43
CA ILE A 111 -6.35 -2.46 -7.67
C ILE A 111 -5.12 -3.38 -7.83
N LEU A 112 -4.39 -3.66 -6.74
CA LEU A 112 -3.25 -4.57 -6.79
C LEU A 112 -3.68 -6.01 -7.04
N HIS A 113 -4.85 -6.42 -6.55
CA HIS A 113 -5.37 -7.75 -6.84
C HIS A 113 -5.64 -7.93 -8.32
N TYR A 114 -6.24 -6.94 -8.96
CA TYR A 114 -6.47 -6.96 -10.41
C TYR A 114 -5.15 -6.92 -11.20
N ALA A 115 -4.18 -6.08 -10.79
CA ALA A 115 -2.87 -6.04 -11.44
C ALA A 115 -2.11 -7.37 -11.30
N GLU A 116 -2.26 -8.05 -10.17
CA GLU A 116 -1.69 -9.38 -9.92
C GLU A 116 -2.27 -10.42 -10.88
N GLU A 117 -3.59 -10.47 -11.06
CA GLU A 117 -4.26 -11.38 -11.99
C GLU A 117 -3.75 -11.19 -13.43
N LEU A 118 -3.65 -9.93 -13.88
CA LEU A 118 -3.12 -9.61 -15.20
C LEU A 118 -1.66 -10.04 -15.40
N LEU A 119 -0.86 -10.08 -14.34
CA LEU A 119 0.54 -10.52 -14.41
C LEU A 119 0.66 -12.04 -14.43
N THR A 120 -0.25 -12.76 -13.76
CA THR A 120 -0.22 -14.24 -13.69
C THR A 120 -0.97 -14.92 -14.83
N ASP A 121 -1.97 -14.29 -15.43
CA ASP A 121 -2.78 -14.88 -16.52
C ASP A 121 -2.06 -14.87 -17.88
N ASN A 122 -0.90 -14.24 -17.97
CA ASN A 122 -0.07 -14.16 -19.19
C ASN A 122 1.07 -15.20 -19.25
N GLU A 123 1.13 -16.15 -18.29
CA GLU A 123 2.05 -17.31 -18.30
C GLU A 123 1.43 -18.56 -18.96
#